data_AF-A0A7C3WIP4-F1
#
_entry.id   AF-A0A7C3WIP4-F1
#
_cell.length_a   1.000
_cell.length_b   1.000
_cell.length_c   1.000
_cell.angle_alpha   90.00
_cell.angle_beta   90.00
_cell.angle_gamma   90.00
#
_symmetry.space_group_name_H-M   'P 1'
#
loop_
_entity.id
_entity.type
_entity.pdbx_description
1 polymer ?
#
loop_
_entity_poly.entity_id
_entity_poly.type
_entity_poly.pdbx_seq_one_letter_code
_entity_poly.pdbx_strand_id
1 'polypeptide(L)'
;MKVRRRTLLKLAGGAAALGGAGVLGWQLVQENQKSTAIAADDLLQVKVQGVYSDPVGARVVFLTPEKEDKVLRVWIGDAEAMAIAAALNGIPFPRPMTHDLLLNAIQALGGKVERVVITDLRDNTFYATIVLRDEKGVKELDARPSDSIALALRAKAPIFLSPKVQKAMEPLSEIPTPSQPERSRKTQRGVET
;
A
#
# COMPACT_ATOMS: atom_id res chain seq x y z
N MET A 1 -19.86 64.42 -10.96
CA MET A 1 -20.85 64.04 -9.90
C MET A 1 -21.62 62.82 -10.38
N LYS A 2 -21.47 61.68 -9.69
CA LYS A 2 -22.04 60.38 -10.08
C LYS A 2 -23.28 60.14 -9.21
N VAL A 3 -24.48 60.19 -9.79
CA VAL A 3 -25.74 59.98 -9.06
C VAL A 3 -26.10 58.50 -9.12
N ARG A 4 -26.21 57.88 -7.93
CA ARG A 4 -26.76 56.53 -7.73
C ARG A 4 -28.29 56.57 -7.88
N ARG A 5 -28.88 55.59 -8.57
CA ARG A 5 -30.26 55.14 -8.31
C ARG A 5 -30.31 53.64 -8.10
N ARG A 6 -31.20 53.27 -7.19
CA ARG A 6 -31.31 52.03 -6.42
C ARG A 6 -32.43 51.17 -7.03
N THR A 7 -32.22 49.85 -6.98
CA THR A 7 -33.24 48.78 -6.80
C THR A 7 -34.10 48.38 -8.00
N LEU A 8 -34.04 47.09 -8.38
CA LEU A 8 -35.20 46.18 -8.34
C LEU A 8 -34.80 44.71 -8.53
N LEU A 9 -35.26 43.91 -7.57
CA LEU A 9 -35.25 42.46 -7.51
C LEU A 9 -36.28 41.89 -8.49
N LYS A 10 -35.93 40.85 -9.26
CA LYS A 10 -36.90 39.87 -9.78
C LYS A 10 -36.37 38.46 -9.55
N LEU A 11 -37.11 37.74 -8.71
CA LEU A 11 -37.07 36.30 -8.51
C LEU A 11 -37.79 35.55 -9.64
N ALA A 12 -37.41 34.28 -9.78
CA ALA A 12 -38.21 33.11 -10.14
C ALA A 12 -38.01 32.46 -11.53
N GLY A 13 -37.67 31.16 -11.48
CA GLY A 13 -37.83 30.16 -12.55
C GLY A 13 -36.54 29.36 -12.80
N GLY A 14 -36.38 28.10 -12.40
CA GLY A 14 -37.29 27.15 -11.77
C GLY A 14 -36.51 25.91 -11.31
N ALA A 15 -36.92 25.38 -10.15
CA ALA A 15 -36.48 24.10 -9.63
C ALA A 15 -37.30 22.98 -10.29
N ALA A 16 -36.62 21.94 -10.77
CA ALA A 16 -37.20 20.61 -10.94
C ALA A 16 -36.40 19.66 -10.06
N ALA A 17 -36.94 19.40 -8.87
CA ALA A 17 -36.54 18.27 -8.03
C ALA A 17 -37.36 17.04 -8.46
N LEU A 18 -36.75 15.86 -8.35
CA LEU A 18 -37.31 14.51 -8.07
C LEU A 18 -36.24 13.50 -8.53
N GLY A 19 -35.54 12.72 -7.69
CA GLY A 19 -35.60 12.51 -6.25
C GLY A 19 -34.51 11.52 -5.81
N GLY A 20 -34.41 11.27 -4.50
CA GLY A 20 -33.79 10.07 -3.96
C GLY A 20 -32.39 10.20 -3.36
N ALA A 21 -32.26 10.90 -2.22
CA ALA A 21 -31.38 10.58 -1.08
C ALA A 21 -29.84 10.36 -1.25
N GLY A 22 -29.23 10.47 -2.43
CA GLY A 22 -27.81 10.10 -2.62
C GLY A 22 -26.77 11.22 -2.58
N VAL A 23 -27.17 12.48 -2.73
CA VAL A 23 -26.22 13.58 -3.05
C VAL A 23 -25.60 14.22 -1.80
N LEU A 24 -26.30 14.22 -0.67
CA LEU A 24 -25.83 14.87 0.58
C LEU A 24 -24.72 14.08 1.30
N GLY A 25 -24.62 12.76 1.07
CA GLY A 25 -23.56 11.94 1.68
C GLY A 25 -22.20 12.09 1.00
N TRP A 26 -22.17 12.28 -0.32
CA TRP A 26 -20.93 12.43 -1.08
C TRP A 26 -20.23 13.77 -0.81
N GLN A 27 -21.00 14.82 -0.56
CA GLN A 27 -20.46 16.15 -0.32
C GLN A 27 -19.86 16.32 1.09
N LEU A 28 -20.36 15.55 2.07
CA LEU A 28 -19.83 15.53 3.44
C LEU A 28 -18.51 14.77 3.58
N VAL A 29 -18.20 13.83 2.67
CA VAL A 29 -16.94 13.05 2.68
C VAL A 29 -15.75 13.84 2.13
N GLN A 30 -16.00 14.88 1.32
CA GLN A 30 -14.96 15.66 0.65
C GLN A 30 -14.28 16.69 1.56
N GLU A 31 -14.91 17.10 2.66
CA GLU A 31 -14.47 18.27 3.43
C GLU A 31 -13.47 17.94 4.56
N ASN A 32 -13.24 16.65 4.84
CA ASN A 32 -12.31 16.21 5.90
C ASN A 32 -10.96 15.66 5.38
N GLN A 33 -10.71 15.71 4.06
CA GLN A 33 -9.41 15.45 3.46
C GLN A 33 -8.61 16.75 3.30
N LYS A 34 -8.35 17.46 4.41
CA LYS A 34 -7.19 18.36 4.43
C LYS A 34 -5.95 17.49 4.42
N SER A 35 -5.49 17.25 3.19
CA SER A 35 -4.22 16.67 2.81
C SER A 35 -3.12 17.10 3.80
N THR A 36 -2.74 16.18 4.68
CA THR A 36 -1.38 16.15 5.18
C THR A 36 -0.53 15.64 4.04
N ALA A 37 -0.26 16.51 3.05
CA ALA A 37 0.76 16.26 2.06
C ALA A 37 2.07 16.14 2.86
N ILE A 38 2.47 14.89 3.15
CA ILE A 38 3.80 14.64 3.68
C ILE A 38 4.74 15.14 2.59
N ALA A 39 5.55 16.16 2.93
CA ALA A 39 6.55 16.68 2.01
C ALA A 39 7.38 15.51 1.48
N ALA A 40 7.56 15.45 0.16
CA ALA A 40 8.23 14.32 -0.48
C ALA A 40 9.65 14.06 0.08
N ASP A 41 10.28 15.10 0.61
CA ASP A 41 11.65 15.09 1.12
C ASP A 41 11.84 14.30 2.43
N ASP A 42 10.76 14.04 3.19
CA ASP A 42 10.85 13.29 4.46
C ASP A 42 10.56 11.79 4.30
N LEU A 43 10.26 11.34 3.07
CA LEU A 43 9.90 9.96 2.80
C LEU A 43 11.13 9.09 2.58
N LEU A 44 11.22 8.00 3.34
CA LEU A 44 12.29 7.03 3.18
C LEU A 44 11.90 5.98 2.15
N GLN A 45 12.64 5.89 1.05
CA GLN A 45 12.44 4.83 0.07
C GLN A 45 12.95 3.49 0.61
N VAL A 46 12.16 2.43 0.42
CA VAL A 46 12.49 1.08 0.85
C VAL A 46 12.30 0.06 -0.27
N LYS A 47 12.94 -1.09 -0.12
CA LYS A 47 12.78 -2.26 -0.98
C LYS A 47 12.21 -3.42 -0.18
N VAL A 48 11.47 -4.28 -0.89
CA VAL A 48 11.06 -5.58 -0.35
C VAL A 48 12.27 -6.50 -0.38
N GLN A 49 12.82 -6.83 0.79
CA GLN A 49 13.94 -7.76 0.90
C GLN A 49 13.47 -9.20 0.70
N GLY A 50 12.32 -9.55 1.26
CA GLY A 50 11.77 -10.89 1.19
C GLY A 50 10.51 -11.06 2.02
N VAL A 51 9.91 -12.25 1.88
CA VAL A 51 8.82 -12.73 2.72
C VAL A 51 9.34 -13.92 3.51
N TYR A 52 9.20 -13.86 4.83
CA TYR A 52 9.73 -14.84 5.78
C TYR A 52 8.60 -15.43 6.61
N SER A 53 8.93 -16.46 7.39
CA SER A 53 8.05 -17.00 8.41
C SER A 53 8.71 -16.75 9.76
N ASP A 54 7.93 -16.28 10.73
CA ASP A 54 8.40 -16.16 12.10
C ASP A 54 8.41 -17.53 12.81
N PRO A 55 8.93 -17.64 14.05
CA PRO A 55 9.01 -18.92 14.77
C PRO A 55 7.67 -19.61 15.03
N VAL A 56 6.55 -18.88 14.97
CA VAL A 56 5.20 -19.44 15.14
C VAL A 56 4.50 -19.70 13.81
N GLY A 57 5.19 -19.47 12.69
CA GLY A 57 4.71 -19.76 11.34
C GLY A 57 3.94 -18.62 10.68
N ALA A 58 3.79 -17.46 11.33
CA ALA A 58 3.13 -16.31 10.71
C ALA A 58 4.03 -15.69 9.63
N ARG A 59 3.41 -15.12 8.59
CA ARG A 59 4.14 -14.52 7.46
C ARG A 59 4.51 -13.09 7.75
N VAL A 60 5.73 -12.71 7.41
CA VAL A 60 6.24 -11.36 7.61
C VAL A 60 6.99 -10.90 6.37
N VAL A 61 6.71 -9.68 5.90
CA VAL A 61 7.47 -9.03 4.83
C VAL A 61 8.50 -8.07 5.44
N PHE A 62 9.72 -8.12 4.94
CA PHE A 62 10.81 -7.22 5.38
C PHE A 62 11.00 -6.12 4.36
N LEU A 63 10.94 -4.87 4.84
CA LEU A 63 11.22 -3.68 4.04
C LEU A 63 12.49 -3.01 4.57
N THR A 64 13.47 -2.83 3.69
CA THR A 64 14.77 -2.25 4.06
C THR A 64 15.10 -1.04 3.19
N PRO A 65 15.67 0.03 3.73
CA PRO A 65 16.25 1.11 2.95
C PRO A 65 17.55 0.65 2.28
N GLU A 66 18.03 1.38 1.28
CA GLU A 66 19.28 0.99 0.59
C GLU A 66 20.55 1.22 1.40
N LYS A 67 20.53 2.18 2.35
CA LYS A 67 21.73 2.71 3.01
C LYS A 67 21.74 2.59 4.53
N GLU A 68 20.70 2.03 5.14
CA GLU A 68 20.63 1.84 6.59
C GLU A 68 20.44 0.37 6.95
N ASP A 69 21.07 -0.07 8.02
CA ASP A 69 20.94 -1.42 8.56
C ASP A 69 19.69 -1.55 9.45
N LYS A 70 18.54 -1.19 8.89
CA LYS A 70 17.25 -1.20 9.56
C LYS A 70 16.20 -1.91 8.71
N VAL A 71 15.21 -2.48 9.38
CA VAL A 71 14.11 -3.22 8.77
C VAL A 71 12.78 -2.79 9.36
N LEU A 72 11.78 -2.58 8.50
CA LEU A 72 10.38 -2.59 8.90
C LEU A 72 9.82 -3.99 8.67
N ARG A 73 9.25 -4.58 9.71
CA ARG A 73 8.59 -5.89 9.66
C ARG A 73 7.08 -5.68 9.62
N VAL A 74 6.42 -6.22 8.59
CA VAL A 74 4.96 -6.16 8.48
C VAL A 74 4.41 -7.58 8.42
N TRP A 75 3.67 -7.98 9.44
CA TRP A 75 2.98 -9.26 9.47
C TRP A 75 1.77 -9.24 8.53
N ILE A 76 1.62 -10.31 7.76
CA ILE A 76 0.62 -10.45 6.71
C ILE A 76 0.04 -11.87 6.70
N GLY A 77 -1.09 -12.07 6.01
CA GLY A 77 -1.65 -13.41 5.82
C GLY A 77 -0.92 -14.21 4.74
N ASP A 78 -1.21 -15.51 4.68
CA ASP A 78 -0.61 -16.43 3.69
C ASP A 78 -0.95 -16.04 2.24
N ALA A 79 -2.18 -15.59 1.99
CA ALA A 79 -2.61 -15.17 0.66
C ALA A 79 -1.83 -13.93 0.18
N GLU A 80 -1.65 -12.95 1.05
CA GLU A 80 -0.84 -11.77 0.78
C GLU A 80 0.64 -12.11 0.59
N ALA A 81 1.18 -12.98 1.44
CA ALA A 81 2.55 -13.46 1.36
C ALA A 81 2.85 -14.13 0.01
N MET A 82 1.95 -15.00 -0.46
CA MET A 82 2.03 -15.62 -1.78
C MET A 82 2.02 -14.56 -2.89
N ALA A 83 1.10 -13.60 -2.83
CA ALA A 83 0.97 -12.57 -3.86
C ALA A 83 2.21 -11.66 -3.97
N ILE A 84 2.86 -11.36 -2.84
CA ILE A 84 4.12 -10.59 -2.77
C ILE A 84 5.28 -11.44 -3.25
N ALA A 85 5.44 -12.67 -2.75
CA ALA A 85 6.53 -13.56 -3.11
C ALA A 85 6.53 -13.89 -4.61
N ALA A 86 5.35 -14.13 -5.20
CA ALA A 86 5.19 -14.32 -6.63
C ALA A 86 5.72 -13.13 -7.45
N ALA A 87 5.34 -11.91 -7.08
CA ALA A 87 5.77 -10.71 -7.79
C ALA A 87 7.26 -10.42 -7.59
N LEU A 88 7.77 -10.60 -6.36
CA LEU A 88 9.17 -10.38 -6.03
C LEU A 88 10.10 -11.30 -6.84
N ASN A 89 9.70 -12.57 -7.00
CA ASN A 89 10.47 -13.58 -7.73
C ASN A 89 10.15 -13.63 -9.23
N GLY A 90 9.24 -12.77 -9.72
CA GLY A 90 8.84 -12.75 -11.13
C GLY A 90 8.20 -14.06 -11.62
N ILE A 91 7.46 -14.76 -10.76
CA ILE A 91 6.82 -16.04 -11.10
C ILE A 91 5.64 -15.78 -12.04
N PRO A 92 5.66 -16.29 -13.29
CA PRO A 92 4.56 -16.10 -14.22
C PRO A 92 3.39 -17.04 -13.90
N PHE A 93 2.18 -16.53 -14.03
CA PHE A 93 0.94 -17.32 -13.95
C PHE A 93 0.20 -17.30 -15.29
N PRO A 94 -0.49 -18.40 -15.66
CA PRO A 94 -1.25 -18.48 -16.92
C PRO A 94 -2.45 -17.52 -16.97
N ARG A 95 -2.93 -17.07 -15.81
CA ARG A 95 -4.02 -16.11 -15.66
C ARG A 95 -3.57 -14.98 -14.72
N PRO A 96 -4.00 -13.73 -14.95
CA PRO A 96 -3.69 -12.62 -14.04
C PRO A 96 -4.19 -12.92 -12.62
N MET A 97 -3.34 -12.70 -11.61
CA MET A 97 -3.78 -12.68 -10.21
C MET A 97 -4.52 -11.37 -9.91
N THR A 98 -5.09 -11.26 -8.70
CA THR A 98 -5.86 -10.08 -8.28
C THR A 98 -5.10 -8.77 -8.47
N HIS A 99 -3.84 -8.69 -8.06
CA HIS A 99 -3.03 -7.47 -8.20
C HIS A 99 -2.60 -7.21 -9.66
N ASP A 100 -2.48 -8.25 -10.49
CA ASP A 100 -2.27 -8.08 -11.93
C ASP A 100 -3.53 -7.51 -12.61
N LEU A 101 -4.70 -8.04 -12.25
CA LEU A 101 -6.00 -7.54 -12.71
C LEU A 101 -6.19 -6.07 -12.31
N LEU A 102 -5.87 -5.70 -11.07
CA LEU A 102 -5.95 -4.33 -10.59
C LEU A 102 -5.00 -3.40 -11.36
N LEU A 103 -3.75 -3.82 -11.60
CA LEU A 103 -2.80 -3.05 -12.41
C LEU A 103 -3.32 -2.83 -13.84
N ASN A 104 -3.83 -3.89 -14.46
CA ASN A 104 -4.43 -3.80 -15.81
C ASN A 104 -5.63 -2.87 -15.83
N ALA A 105 -6.50 -2.89 -14.80
CA ALA A 105 -7.64 -2.00 -14.69
C ALA A 105 -7.21 -0.53 -14.55
N ILE A 106 -6.20 -0.25 -13.71
CA ILE A 106 -5.62 1.10 -13.56
C ILE A 106 -5.10 1.60 -14.91
N GLN A 107 -4.34 0.77 -15.63
CA GLN A 107 -3.78 1.12 -16.94
C GLN A 107 -4.85 1.32 -18.01
N ALA A 108 -5.87 0.45 -18.06
CA ALA A 108 -6.97 0.55 -19.01
C ALA A 108 -7.79 1.84 -18.81
N LEU A 109 -7.82 2.37 -17.60
CA LEU A 109 -8.46 3.65 -17.26
C LEU A 109 -7.52 4.87 -17.42
N GLY A 110 -6.33 4.68 -17.99
CA GLY A 110 -5.36 5.75 -18.25
C GLY A 110 -4.51 6.15 -17.03
N GLY A 111 -4.55 5.38 -15.95
CA GLY A 111 -3.79 5.62 -14.73
C GLY A 111 -2.45 4.88 -14.70
N LYS A 112 -1.56 5.38 -13.85
CA LYS A 112 -0.30 4.73 -13.46
C LYS A 112 -0.16 4.72 -11.95
N VAL A 113 0.36 3.64 -11.40
CA VAL A 113 0.84 3.61 -10.00
C VAL A 113 2.13 4.41 -9.94
N GLU A 114 2.07 5.61 -9.36
CA GLU A 114 3.22 6.51 -9.25
C GLU A 114 4.15 6.06 -8.13
N ARG A 115 3.58 5.74 -6.97
CA ARG A 115 4.29 5.27 -5.78
C ARG A 115 3.32 4.68 -4.76
N VAL A 116 3.88 4.00 -3.77
CA VAL A 116 3.17 3.57 -2.56
C VAL A 116 3.84 4.18 -1.35
N VAL A 117 3.04 4.60 -0.37
CA VAL A 117 3.55 5.10 0.92
C VAL A 117 2.90 4.31 2.04
N ILE A 118 3.69 3.71 2.92
CA ILE A 118 3.19 3.20 4.21
C ILE A 118 3.14 4.41 5.14
N THR A 119 1.93 4.86 5.44
CA THR A 119 1.66 6.21 5.96
C THR A 119 1.57 6.24 7.48
N ASP A 120 1.00 5.21 8.10
CA ASP A 120 0.69 5.24 9.53
C ASP A 120 0.78 3.85 10.20
N LEU A 121 0.89 3.86 11.51
CA LEU A 121 0.78 2.72 12.42
C LEU A 121 -0.13 3.14 13.59
N ARG A 122 -1.27 2.49 13.74
CA ARG A 122 -2.25 2.72 14.82
C ARG A 122 -2.71 1.38 15.37
N ASP A 123 -2.68 1.21 16.69
CA ASP A 123 -3.12 -0.03 17.35
C ASP A 123 -2.51 -1.28 16.69
N ASN A 124 -1.21 -1.23 16.45
CA ASN A 124 -0.43 -2.28 15.78
C ASN A 124 -0.88 -2.62 14.34
N THR A 125 -1.64 -1.74 13.70
CA THR A 125 -2.13 -1.87 12.33
C THR A 125 -1.50 -0.81 11.44
N PHE A 126 -0.78 -1.26 10.41
CA PHE A 126 -0.19 -0.38 9.42
C PHE A 126 -1.21 0.03 8.34
N TYR A 127 -1.09 1.27 7.90
CA TYR A 127 -1.89 1.87 6.82
C TYR A 127 -0.99 2.25 5.65
N ALA A 128 -1.51 2.17 4.44
CA ALA A 128 -0.79 2.57 3.25
C ALA A 128 -1.67 3.36 2.28
N THR A 129 -1.02 4.17 1.46
CA THR A 129 -1.66 4.94 0.40
C THR A 129 -1.01 4.57 -0.92
N ILE A 130 -1.84 4.17 -1.88
CA ILE A 130 -1.44 4.00 -3.28
C ILE A 130 -1.65 5.35 -3.96
N VAL A 131 -0.57 5.92 -4.49
CA VAL A 131 -0.60 7.18 -5.22
C VAL A 131 -0.69 6.85 -6.71
N LEU A 132 -1.80 7.22 -7.33
CA LEU A 132 -2.05 7.06 -8.75
C LEU A 132 -1.90 8.40 -9.47
N ARG A 133 -1.44 8.35 -10.72
CA ARG A 133 -1.40 9.52 -11.60
C ARG A 133 -2.07 9.20 -12.93
N ASP A 134 -2.94 10.11 -13.37
CA ASP A 134 -3.51 10.13 -14.71
C ASP A 134 -3.41 11.57 -15.28
N GLU A 135 -3.99 11.80 -16.47
CA GLU A 135 -4.00 13.12 -17.12
C GLU A 135 -4.73 14.21 -16.29
N LYS A 136 -5.63 13.81 -15.39
CA LYS A 136 -6.42 14.71 -14.54
C LYS A 136 -5.68 15.05 -13.24
N GLY A 137 -4.56 14.37 -12.94
CA GLY A 137 -3.70 14.68 -11.81
C GLY A 137 -3.40 13.46 -10.94
N VAL A 138 -3.15 13.74 -9.65
CA VAL A 138 -2.79 12.74 -8.63
C VAL A 138 -4.04 12.34 -7.86
N LYS A 139 -4.19 11.04 -7.60
CA LYS A 139 -5.23 10.46 -6.76
C LYS A 139 -4.59 9.57 -5.69
N GLU A 140 -5.16 9.59 -4.50
CA GLU A 140 -4.70 8.78 -3.37
C GLU A 140 -5.77 7.76 -3.02
N LEU A 141 -5.37 6.49 -2.89
CA LEU A 141 -6.25 5.39 -2.47
C LEU A 141 -5.74 4.82 -1.16
N ASP A 142 -6.62 4.76 -0.15
CA ASP A 142 -6.35 4.03 1.08
C ASP A 142 -6.29 2.53 0.80
N ALA A 143 -5.29 1.85 1.37
CA ALA A 143 -5.05 0.44 1.15
C ALA A 143 -4.26 -0.18 2.30
N ARG A 144 -4.37 -1.51 2.43
CA ARG A 144 -3.48 -2.27 3.32
C ARG A 144 -2.05 -2.23 2.75
N PRO A 145 -1.01 -2.26 3.61
CA PRO A 145 0.37 -2.33 3.16
C PRO A 145 0.65 -3.54 2.28
N SER A 146 0.09 -4.71 2.61
CA SER A 146 0.28 -5.94 1.84
C SER A 146 -0.17 -5.81 0.38
N ASP A 147 -1.37 -5.25 0.16
CA ASP A 147 -1.94 -5.03 -1.16
C ASP A 147 -1.13 -3.98 -1.94
N SER A 148 -0.75 -2.90 -1.25
CA SER A 148 0.05 -1.83 -1.83
C SER A 148 1.43 -2.34 -2.27
N ILE A 149 2.10 -3.16 -1.45
CA ILE A 149 3.39 -3.76 -1.77
C ILE A 149 3.26 -4.70 -2.97
N ALA A 150 2.27 -5.59 -2.97
CA ALA A 150 2.04 -6.54 -4.06
C ALA A 150 1.76 -5.85 -5.40
N LEU A 151 1.03 -4.72 -5.38
CA LEU A 151 0.76 -3.90 -6.56
C LEU A 151 2.02 -3.14 -7.00
N ALA A 152 2.76 -2.53 -6.06
CA ALA A 152 3.96 -1.74 -6.37
C ALA A 152 5.04 -2.59 -7.04
N LEU A 153 5.26 -3.84 -6.57
CA LEU A 153 6.21 -4.77 -7.19
C LEU A 153 5.85 -5.06 -8.66
N ARG A 154 4.56 -5.30 -8.96
CA ARG A 154 4.07 -5.55 -10.33
C ARG A 154 4.16 -4.31 -11.21
N ALA A 155 3.81 -3.15 -10.66
CA ALA A 155 3.88 -1.87 -11.34
C ALA A 155 5.31 -1.32 -11.50
N LYS A 156 6.29 -1.94 -10.83
CA LYS A 156 7.65 -1.44 -10.65
C LYS A 156 7.67 -0.01 -10.08
N ALA A 157 6.73 0.27 -9.17
CA ALA A 157 6.60 1.56 -8.51
C ALA A 157 7.42 1.59 -7.21
N PRO A 158 8.01 2.74 -6.85
CA PRO A 158 8.75 2.88 -5.60
C PRO A 158 7.82 2.81 -4.37
N ILE A 159 8.34 2.23 -3.29
CA ILE A 159 7.68 2.10 -1.99
C ILE A 159 8.39 3.01 -0.99
N PHE A 160 7.62 3.77 -0.22
CA PHE A 160 8.12 4.72 0.76
C PHE A 160 7.53 4.49 2.15
N LEU A 161 8.25 4.93 3.17
CA LEU A 161 7.78 5.00 4.56
C LEU A 161 7.65 6.46 5.00
N SER A 162 6.54 6.80 5.66
CA SER A 162 6.39 8.09 6.33
C SER A 162 7.35 8.23 7.51
N PRO A 163 7.70 9.46 7.94
CA PRO A 163 8.51 9.67 9.15
C PRO A 163 7.91 9.02 10.40
N LYS A 164 6.59 8.89 10.46
CA LYS A 164 5.91 8.22 11.58
C LYS A 164 6.20 6.72 11.58
N VAL A 165 6.16 6.08 10.42
CA VAL A 165 6.41 4.64 10.25
C VAL A 165 7.89 4.31 10.36
N GLN A 166 8.79 5.20 9.93
CA GLN A 166 10.24 5.02 10.08
C GLN A 166 10.67 4.78 11.54
N LYS A 167 9.95 5.35 12.52
CA LYS A 167 10.21 5.14 13.96
C LYS A 167 9.96 3.71 14.44
N ALA A 168 9.19 2.91 13.69
CA ALA A 168 8.91 1.51 13.99
C ALA A 168 9.93 0.56 13.35
N MET A 169 10.98 1.08 12.69
CA MET A 169 12.05 0.26 12.13
C MET A 169 13.02 -0.19 13.22
N GLU A 170 13.48 -1.42 13.11
CA GLU A 170 14.41 -2.07 14.04
C GLU A 170 15.74 -2.38 13.34
N PRO A 171 16.86 -2.57 14.07
CA PRO A 171 18.12 -3.02 13.48
C PRO A 171 17.99 -4.36 12.75
N LEU A 172 18.66 -4.52 11.62
CA LEU A 172 18.62 -5.77 10.84
C LEU A 172 19.31 -6.95 11.55
N SER A 173 20.20 -6.70 12.51
CA SER A 173 20.99 -7.71 13.23
C SER A 173 20.18 -8.66 14.13
N GLU A 174 18.91 -8.36 14.41
CA GLU A 174 18.02 -9.19 15.24
C GLU A 174 17.21 -10.22 14.43
N ILE A 175 17.77 -10.74 13.33
CA ILE A 175 17.14 -11.82 12.55
C ILE A 175 17.59 -13.16 13.15
N PRO A 176 16.68 -14.00 13.70
CA PRO A 176 17.01 -15.39 13.94
C PRO A 176 17.31 -16.02 12.58
N THR A 177 18.55 -16.46 12.38
CA THR A 177 18.86 -17.32 11.23
C THR A 177 17.92 -18.52 11.32
N PRO A 178 17.16 -18.88 10.26
CA PRO A 178 16.39 -20.10 10.27
C PRO A 178 17.36 -21.23 10.61
N SER A 179 17.16 -21.87 11.76
CA SER A 179 17.92 -23.04 12.14
C SER A 179 17.76 -24.03 10.99
N GLN A 180 18.88 -24.35 10.33
CA GLN A 180 18.85 -25.41 9.33
C GLN A 180 18.22 -26.63 9.99
N PRO A 181 17.25 -27.31 9.34
CA PRO A 181 16.70 -28.51 9.91
C PRO A 181 17.88 -29.45 10.15
N GLU A 182 18.15 -29.76 11.41
CA GLU A 182 19.13 -30.78 11.76
C GLU A 182 18.78 -32.00 10.94
N ARG A 183 19.67 -32.36 10.00
CA ARG A 183 19.60 -33.64 9.31
C ARG A 183 19.64 -34.68 10.41
N SER A 184 18.47 -35.17 10.77
CA SER A 184 18.26 -36.26 11.69
C SER A 184 19.04 -37.43 11.13
N ARG A 185 20.23 -37.67 11.70
CA ARG A 185 20.95 -38.93 11.55
C ARG A 185 20.11 -39.98 12.27
N LYS A 186 19.10 -40.51 11.60
CA LYS A 186 18.47 -41.76 11.98
C LYS A 186 18.80 -42.83 10.95
N THR A 187 19.64 -43.75 11.43
CA THR A 187 19.55 -45.20 11.19
C THR A 187 20.11 -45.71 9.85
N GLN A 188 21.42 -45.93 9.80
CA GLN A 188 21.94 -47.14 9.17
C GLN A 188 22.01 -48.23 10.26
N ARG A 189 20.95 -49.04 10.36
CA ARG A 189 21.09 -50.45 10.71
C ARG A 189 21.05 -51.21 9.38
N GLY A 190 22.21 -51.48 8.79
CA GLY A 190 22.43 -52.76 8.08
C GLY A 190 22.78 -53.77 9.18
N VAL A 191 22.10 -54.90 9.35
CA VAL A 191 22.05 -56.09 8.48
C VAL A 191 23.46 -56.58 8.15
N GLU A 192 23.88 -57.59 8.91
CA GLU A 192 24.94 -58.62 8.73
C GLU A 192 25.21 -59.13 10.17
N THR A 193 25.04 -60.39 10.55
CA THR A 193 24.85 -61.70 9.89
C THR A 193 24.03 -62.61 10.80
#